data_AF-K2PS62-F1
#
_entry.id   AF-K2PS62-F1
#
_cell.length_a   1.000
_cell.length_b   1.000
_cell.length_c   1.000
_cell.angle_alpha   90.00
_cell.angle_beta   90.00
_cell.angle_gamma   90.00
#
_symmetry.space_group_name_H-M   'P 1'
#
loop_
_entity.id
_entity.type
_entity.pdbx_description
1 polymer ?
#
loop_
_entity_poly.entity_id
_entity_poly.type
_entity_poly.pdbx_seq_one_letter_code
_entity_poly.pdbx_strand_id
1 'polypeptide(L)' 'MSDKIDAGEQEIILTVKSGIVTALDRFIASEGHGQSRAEATEGILRSWLIERGFAQPQDDGDEGRRPEELNAANDD' A
#
# COMPACT_ATOMS: atom_id res chain seq x y z
N MET A 1 -7.37 -24.21 13.02
CA MET A 1 -8.06 -23.76 11.80
C MET A 1 -7.98 -22.25 11.82
N SER A 2 -6.81 -21.72 11.49
CA SER A 2 -6.57 -20.27 11.44
C SER A 2 -6.63 -19.88 9.97
N ASP A 3 -7.62 -19.06 9.65
CA ASP A 3 -7.84 -18.51 8.33
C ASP A 3 -6.58 -17.74 7.92
N LYS A 4 -5.87 -18.30 6.94
CA LYS A 4 -4.69 -17.70 6.35
C LYS A 4 -5.25 -16.60 5.47
N ILE A 5 -5.32 -15.36 5.98
CA ILE A 5 -5.74 -14.23 5.16
C ILE A 5 -4.72 -14.16 4.03
N ASP A 6 -5.16 -14.61 2.86
CA ASP A 6 -4.47 -14.39 1.60
C ASP A 6 -4.38 -12.87 1.48
N ALA A 7 -3.19 -12.31 1.69
CA ALA A 7 -2.90 -10.90 1.39
C ALA A 7 -2.86 -10.76 -0.14
N GLY A 8 -3.97 -11.11 -0.79
CA GLY A 8 -4.17 -11.01 -2.22
C GLY A 8 -4.45 -9.57 -2.59
N GLU A 9 -4.08 -9.22 -3.82
CA GLU A 9 -4.40 -7.92 -4.42
C GLU A 9 -5.91 -7.65 -4.27
N GLN A 10 -6.26 -6.58 -3.56
CA GLN A 10 -7.63 -6.13 -3.39
C GLN A 10 -7.90 -4.99 -4.38
N GLU A 11 -8.93 -5.14 -5.23
CA GLU A 11 -9.33 -4.09 -6.16
C GLU A 11 -10.39 -3.17 -5.52
N ILE A 12 -10.15 -1.86 -5.55
CA ILE A 12 -11.11 -0.84 -5.12
C ILE A 12 -11.52 0.00 -6.35
N ILE A 13 -12.77 -0.13 -6.78
CA ILE A 13 -13.35 0.69 -7.86
C ILE A 13 -14.11 1.87 -7.24
N LEU A 14 -13.75 3.09 -7.66
CA LEU A 14 -14.32 4.33 -7.14
C LEU A 14 -14.76 5.27 -8.27
N THR A 15 -15.96 5.84 -8.13
CA THR A 15 -16.45 6.90 -9.01
C THR A 15 -16.24 8.25 -8.34
N VAL A 16 -15.45 9.12 -8.98
CA VAL A 16 -15.13 10.46 -8.47
C VAL A 16 -15.52 11.55 -9.47
N LYS A 17 -15.62 12.78 -8.98
CA LYS A 17 -15.85 13.95 -9.83
C LYS A 17 -14.63 14.21 -10.73
N SER A 18 -14.85 14.74 -11.93
CA SER A 18 -13.80 15.08 -12.89
C SER A 18 -12.73 16.01 -12.31
N GLY A 19 -13.12 16.95 -11.44
CA GLY A 19 -12.18 17.85 -10.76
C GLY A 19 -11.14 17.13 -9.88
N ILE A 20 -11.50 15.99 -9.28
CA ILE A 20 -10.57 15.16 -8.51
C ILE A 20 -9.55 14.50 -9.44
N VAL A 21 -9.99 13.97 -10.58
CA VAL A 21 -9.10 13.38 -11.58
C VAL A 21 -8.11 14.42 -12.10
N THR A 22 -8.58 15.63 -12.40
CA THR A 22 -7.71 16.73 -12.84
C THR A 22 -6.69 17.14 -11.76
N ALA A 23 -7.07 17.14 -10.49
CA ALA A 23 -6.15 17.44 -9.40
C ALA A 23 -5.09 16.34 -9.24
N LEU A 24 -5.49 15.06 -9.34
CA LEU A 24 -4.59 13.92 -9.32
C LEU A 24 -3.57 13.97 -10.48
N ASP A 25 -4.02 14.28 -11.70
CA ASP A 25 -3.12 14.42 -12.85
C ASP A 25 -2.08 15.53 -12.64
N ARG A 26 -2.47 16.65 -12.01
CA ARG A 26 -1.52 17.73 -11.67
C ARG A 26 -0.53 17.31 -10.60
N PHE A 27 -0.98 16.57 -9.58
CA PHE A 27 -0.12 16.03 -8.54
C PHE A 27 0.96 15.09 -9.13
N ILE A 28 0.55 14.17 -10.02
CA ILE A 28 1.47 13.27 -10.71
C ILE A 28 2.49 14.06 -11.55
N ALA A 29 2.04 15.11 -12.24
CA ALA A 29 2.93 15.94 -13.04
C ALA A 29 3.94 16.76 -12.23
N SER A 30 3.65 17.08 -10.95
CA SER A 30 4.53 17.89 -10.10
C SER A 30 5.45 17.07 -9.19
N GLU A 31 4.93 16.03 -8.53
CA GLU A 31 5.62 15.30 -7.47
C GLU A 31 5.89 13.83 -7.86
N GLY A 32 5.10 13.28 -8.79
CA GLY A 32 5.05 11.85 -9.11
C GLY A 32 5.56 11.52 -10.51
N HIS A 33 6.71 12.06 -10.93
CA HIS A 33 7.25 11.79 -12.27
C HIS A 33 7.44 10.28 -12.51
N GLY A 34 6.65 9.72 -13.42
CA GLY A 34 6.70 8.30 -13.79
C GLY A 34 5.73 7.39 -13.03
N GLN A 35 4.97 7.90 -12.06
CA GLN A 35 3.94 7.14 -11.37
C GLN A 35 2.65 7.03 -12.20
N SER A 36 2.01 5.88 -12.15
CA SER A 36 0.63 5.71 -12.62
C SER A 36 -0.36 6.37 -11.66
N ARG A 37 -1.58 6.60 -12.14
CA ARG A 37 -2.68 7.10 -11.29
C ARG A 37 -2.97 6.17 -10.11
N ALA A 38 -2.82 4.85 -10.30
CA ALA A 38 -3.04 3.87 -9.24
C ALA A 38 -1.99 4.03 -8.13
N GLU A 39 -0.70 4.05 -8.49
CA GLU A 39 0.41 4.22 -7.54
C GLU A 39 0.32 5.54 -6.77
N ALA A 40 0.02 6.64 -7.47
CA ALA A 40 -0.17 7.94 -6.84
C ALA A 40 -1.37 7.94 -5.87
N THR A 41 -2.47 7.31 -6.25
CA THR A 41 -3.67 7.21 -5.40
C THR A 41 -3.39 6.35 -4.17
N GLU A 42 -2.70 5.23 -4.33
CA GLU A 42 -2.29 4.36 -3.23
C GLU A 42 -1.39 5.12 -2.25
N GLY A 43 -0.37 5.82 -2.75
CA GLY A 43 0.55 6.62 -1.91
C GLY A 43 -0.17 7.73 -1.15
N ILE A 44 -1.09 8.46 -1.78
CA ILE A 44 -1.92 9.48 -1.12
C ILE A 44 -2.79 8.85 -0.03
N LEU A 45 -3.47 7.75 -0.34
CA LEU A 45 -4.36 7.06 0.59
C LEU A 45 -3.59 6.52 1.80
N ARG A 46 -2.44 5.87 1.57
CA ARG A 46 -1.55 5.36 2.61
C ARG A 46 -1.08 6.48 3.53
N SER A 47 -0.56 7.57 2.96
CA SER A 47 -0.07 8.72 3.73
C SER A 47 -1.17 9.28 4.63
N TRP A 48 -2.39 9.43 4.11
CA TRP A 48 -3.53 9.90 4.87
C TRP A 48 -3.94 8.93 5.98
N LEU A 49 -3.98 7.62 5.71
CA LEU A 49 -4.34 6.61 6.71
C LEU A 49 -3.36 6.58 7.88
N ILE A 50 -2.06 6.71 7.61
CA ILE A 50 -1.01 6.78 8.64
C ILE A 50 -1.16 8.07 9.46
N GLU A 51 -1.30 9.22 8.80
CA GLU A 51 -1.45 10.52 9.48
C GLU A 51 -2.66 10.53 10.43
N ARG A 52 -3.71 9.79 10.08
CA ARG A 52 -4.94 9.67 10.87
C ARG A 52 -4.93 8.54 11.90
N GLY A 53 -3.86 7.73 11.94
CA GLY A 53 -3.72 6.61 12.87
C GLY A 53 -4.57 5.38 12.53
N PHE A 54 -5.05 5.27 11.28
CA PHE A 54 -5.78 4.09 10.78
C PHE A 54 -4.85 3.00 10.23
N ALA A 55 -3.60 3.34 9.93
CA ALA A 55 -2.55 2.42 9.51
C ALA A 55 -1.24 2.75 10.22
N GLN A 56 -0.37 1.76 10.37
CA GLN A 56 1.02 1.91 10.78
C GLN A 56 1.93 1.86 9.54
N PRO A 57 3.11 2.51 9.57
CA PRO A 57 4.07 2.47 8.45
C PRO A 57 4.58 1.07 8.06
N GLN A 58 4.28 0.06 8.88
CA GLN A 58 4.68 -1.34 8.68
C GLN A 58 3.55 -2.21 8.09
N ASP A 59 2.36 -1.64 7.89
CA ASP A 59 1.20 -2.35 7.31
C ASP A 59 1.30 -2.46 5.78
N ASP A 60 2.39 -1.99 5.19
CA ASP A 60 2.68 -1.87 3.75
C ASP A 60 2.86 -3.21 3.01
N GLY A 61 2.69 -4.36 3.68
CA GLY A 61 2.74 -5.68 3.04
C GLY A 61 4.11 -6.15 2.56
N ASP A 62 5.16 -5.32 2.67
CA ASP A 62 6.56 -5.69 2.45
C ASP A 62 7.20 -6.28 3.73
N GLU A 63 6.45 -7.14 4.44
CA GLU A 63 7.10 -8.13 5.29
C GLU A 63 7.66 -9.23 4.39
N GLY A 64 8.73 -8.89 3.67
CA GLY A 64 9.74 -9.88 3.33
C GLY A 64 10.00 -10.71 4.58
N ARG A 65 9.84 -12.04 4.47
CA ARG A 65 10.04 -13.03 5.54
C ARG A 65 11.03 -12.50 6.55
N ARG A 66 10.57 -12.23 7.78
CA ARG A 66 11.50 -11.86 8.85
C ARG A 66 12.57 -12.96 8.91
N PRO A 67 13.87 -12.63 8.84
CA PRO A 67 14.94 -13.64 8.86
C PRO A 67 15.02 -14.42 10.18
N GLU A 68 14.15 -14.14 11.15
CA GLU A 68 14.03 -14.86 12.41
C GLU A 68 13.44 -16.29 12.24
N GLU A 69 12.92 -16.67 11.06
CA GLU A 69 12.59 -18.07 10.74
C GLU A 69 13.79 -18.92 10.22
N LEU A 70 14.99 -18.34 10.06
CA LEU A 70 16.17 -19.06 9.56
C LEU A 70 16.99 -19.79 10.64
N ASN A 71 16.59 -19.73 11.92
CA ASN A 71 17.38 -20.28 13.04
C ASN A 71 16.77 -21.52 13.73
N ALA A 72 15.84 -22.23 13.10
CA ALA A 72 15.24 -23.45 13.68
C ALA A 72 15.55 -24.74 12.89
N ALA A 73 16.71 -24.81 12.24
CA ALA A 73 17.16 -26.03 11.55
C ALA A 73 18.62 -26.43 11.89
N ASN A 74 19.08 -26.15 13.11
CA ASN A 74 20.28 -26.78 13.66
C ASN A 74 19.98 -27.33 15.06
N ASP A 75 19.33 -28.49 15.11
CA ASP A 75 19.52 -29.47 16.18
C ASP A 75 18.98 -30.85 15.72
N ASP A 76 19.79 -31.57 14.92
CA ASP A 76 20.25 -32.97 15.15
C ASP A 76 21.20 -33.41 14.00
#